data_AF-A0A7Y4XY40-F1
#
_entry.id   AF-A0A7Y4XY40-F1
#
_cell.length_a   1.000
_cell.length_b   1.000
_cell.length_c   1.000
_cell.angle_alpha   90.00
_cell.angle_beta   90.00
_cell.angle_gamma   90.00
#
_symmetry.space_group_name_H-M   'P 1'
#
loop_
_entity.id
_entity.type
_entity.pdbx_description
1 polymer ?
#
loop_
_entity_poly.entity_id
_entity_poly.type
_entity_poly.pdbx_seq_one_letter_code
_entity_poly.pdbx_strand_id
1 'polypeptide(L)'
;MKTVTQYRVQPKTIALAVSAALANNRKQVPALLMGLALIMDVNSAYAKKTVVKATPTPVPVAASCSGWTYLNGCAGYNHTSGAPTIMTNMSAAIPSNLLTLINSRLPEGTGIGNNPAALAMLTDDAGANLFLKASANVKISYLTEGAGYENSVGFFKFNKAELATVAKTAIADKIIFPNFSSGVLSLGQAVDLGNFVAGDAIGFTIVGNGWQKVVGGAGTHTGQVDLKDAGKIFRTIKRFNPEPTNNNNMEAHTILFAYPEQQIMVLAFEDLNRQNKTNNDFSYTSDNDFNDVIIAIHVDPWSAVDCANCDLLVPTPTPAPAPGATPTPVATLVPTPTATPVPLKGESGPISWREVTTPTEVTGTTTNGGGATVP
;
A
#
# COMPACT_ATOMS: atom_id res chain seq x y z
N MET A 1 53.25 -35.73 -3.65
CA MET A 1 52.50 -36.39 -2.56
C MET A 1 51.41 -35.45 -2.06
N LYS A 2 50.16 -35.91 -1.98
CA LYS A 2 49.12 -35.38 -1.06
C LYS A 2 48.07 -36.48 -0.91
N THR A 3 47.98 -37.03 0.30
CA THR A 3 47.09 -38.16 0.62
C THR A 3 45.72 -37.63 1.01
N VAL A 4 44.64 -38.25 0.51
CA VAL A 4 43.26 -37.92 0.92
C VAL A 4 42.78 -38.97 1.91
N THR A 5 42.48 -38.55 3.14
CA THR A 5 41.92 -39.41 4.19
C THR A 5 40.41 -39.24 4.23
N GLN A 6 39.65 -40.27 3.88
CA GLN A 6 38.19 -40.32 4.12
C GLN A 6 37.89 -40.79 5.54
N TYR A 7 36.99 -40.08 6.23
CA TYR A 7 36.42 -40.54 7.50
C TYR A 7 35.03 -41.14 7.28
N ARG A 8 34.83 -42.39 7.73
CA ARG A 8 33.56 -43.11 7.67
C ARG A 8 32.88 -43.07 9.04
N VAL A 9 31.81 -42.30 9.17
CA VAL A 9 30.99 -42.29 10.40
C VAL A 9 29.99 -43.45 10.37
N GLN A 10 30.03 -44.30 11.38
CA GLN A 10 29.05 -45.38 11.59
C GLN A 10 27.85 -44.84 12.40
N PRO A 11 26.60 -45.16 12.05
CA PRO A 11 25.44 -44.74 12.83
C PRO A 11 25.37 -45.54 14.15
N LYS A 12 25.43 -44.85 15.29
CA LYS A 12 25.11 -45.43 16.60
C LYS A 12 23.60 -45.44 16.83
N THR A 13 23.06 -46.59 17.19
CA THR A 13 21.67 -46.78 17.59
C THR A 13 21.36 -45.99 18.86
N ILE A 14 20.37 -45.10 18.81
CA ILE A 14 19.79 -44.46 20.01
C ILE A 14 18.55 -45.25 20.40
N ALA A 15 18.56 -45.85 21.58
CA ALA A 15 17.38 -46.50 22.16
C ALA A 15 16.46 -45.42 22.75
N LEU A 16 15.21 -45.36 22.28
CA LEU A 16 14.18 -44.50 22.87
C LEU A 16 13.36 -45.34 23.85
N ALA A 17 13.32 -44.92 25.11
CA ALA A 17 12.42 -45.52 26.09
C ALA A 17 10.95 -45.18 25.74
N VAL A 18 10.08 -46.20 25.74
CA VAL A 18 8.63 -46.01 25.62
C VAL A 18 7.97 -46.61 26.85
N SER A 19 7.09 -45.83 27.46
CA SER A 19 6.49 -46.08 28.77
C SER A 19 5.58 -47.32 28.81
N ALA A 20 5.47 -47.91 29.99
CA ALA A 20 4.65 -49.08 30.25
C ALA A 20 3.14 -48.77 30.23
N ALA A 21 2.35 -49.63 29.59
CA ALA A 21 0.93 -49.84 29.89
C ALA A 21 0.44 -51.21 29.37
N LEU A 22 -0.40 -51.89 30.16
CA LEU A 22 -1.20 -53.08 29.84
C LEU A 22 -0.44 -54.36 29.39
N ALA A 23 0.07 -55.10 30.38
CA ALA A 23 0.13 -56.56 30.30
C ALA A 23 -1.13 -57.13 30.97
N ASN A 24 -1.93 -57.90 30.24
CA ASN A 24 -3.14 -58.53 30.77
C ASN A 24 -3.08 -60.07 30.64
N ASN A 25 -3.65 -60.75 31.63
CA ASN A 25 -3.85 -62.19 31.77
C ASN A 25 -2.64 -63.15 31.98
N ARG A 26 -2.73 -63.82 33.15
CA ARG A 26 -2.07 -65.08 33.50
C ARG A 26 -2.62 -66.24 32.65
N LYS A 27 -1.79 -67.22 32.31
CA LYS A 27 -2.07 -68.66 32.53
C LYS A 27 -0.80 -69.51 32.34
N GLN A 28 -0.83 -70.74 32.85
CA GLN A 28 0.33 -71.56 33.20
C GLN A 28 0.51 -72.82 32.30
N VAL A 29 1.73 -72.99 31.74
CA VAL A 29 2.59 -74.22 31.66
C VAL A 29 1.99 -75.55 31.05
N PRO A 30 2.74 -76.67 30.86
CA PRO A 30 3.52 -77.08 29.64
C PRO A 30 3.08 -78.40 28.94
N ALA A 31 3.68 -78.71 27.77
CA ALA A 31 4.09 -80.05 27.22
C ALA A 31 4.24 -79.99 25.67
N LEU A 32 4.87 -80.91 24.91
CA LEU A 32 6.03 -81.82 25.09
C LEU A 32 6.40 -82.45 23.71
N LEU A 33 7.66 -82.30 23.25
CA LEU A 33 8.49 -83.22 22.43
C LEU A 33 8.09 -83.71 20.99
N MET A 34 9.08 -83.57 20.06
CA MET A 34 9.41 -84.37 18.84
C MET A 34 8.46 -84.43 17.60
N GLY A 35 9.08 -84.38 16.40
CA GLY A 35 8.51 -84.94 15.15
C GLY A 35 8.72 -84.14 13.84
N LEU A 36 9.88 -84.30 13.19
CA LEU A 36 10.05 -84.04 11.73
C LEU A 36 9.32 -85.17 10.95
N ALA A 37 8.74 -85.02 9.75
CA ALA A 37 8.65 -83.92 8.80
C ALA A 37 7.39 -84.11 7.90
N LEU A 38 6.89 -83.06 7.25
CA LEU A 38 6.21 -83.19 5.95
C LEU A 38 6.46 -81.94 5.10
N ILE A 39 6.93 -82.13 3.87
CA ILE A 39 7.10 -81.05 2.90
C ILE A 39 5.74 -80.79 2.26
N MET A 40 5.22 -79.56 2.41
CA MET A 40 4.16 -79.03 1.56
C MET A 40 4.56 -77.65 1.07
N ASP A 41 4.73 -77.54 -0.24
CA ASP A 41 5.04 -76.30 -0.93
C ASP A 41 3.75 -75.46 -1.02
N VAL A 42 3.72 -74.32 -0.34
CA VAL A 42 2.57 -73.41 -0.30
C VAL A 42 2.96 -72.01 -0.76
N ASN A 43 3.12 -71.87 -2.07
CA ASN A 43 2.95 -70.60 -2.75
C ASN A 43 1.51 -70.10 -2.52
N SER A 44 1.31 -69.22 -1.53
CA SER A 44 0.05 -68.51 -1.32
C SER A 44 0.28 -67.14 -0.67
N ALA A 45 0.31 -66.12 -1.52
CA ALA A 45 0.05 -64.71 -1.23
C ALA A 45 0.62 -64.12 0.09
N TYR A 46 1.84 -63.56 0.00
CA TYR A 46 2.25 -62.47 0.89
C TYR A 46 1.36 -61.24 0.64
N ALA A 47 0.21 -61.18 1.31
CA ALA A 47 -0.58 -59.96 1.42
C ALA A 47 0.24 -58.95 2.24
N LYS A 48 1.02 -58.12 1.55
CA LYS A 48 1.83 -57.07 2.15
C LYS A 48 0.88 -56.08 2.82
N LYS A 49 0.68 -56.22 4.14
CA LYS A 49 -0.15 -55.31 4.93
C LYS A 49 0.52 -53.95 4.99
N THR A 50 0.30 -53.14 3.96
CA THR A 50 0.68 -51.73 3.92
C THR A 50 -0.05 -51.04 5.04
N VAL A 51 0.62 -50.88 6.19
CA VAL A 51 0.21 -49.91 7.19
C VAL A 51 0.44 -48.55 6.56
N VAL A 52 -0.61 -48.04 5.89
CA VAL A 52 -0.68 -46.63 5.50
C VAL A 52 -0.65 -45.88 6.82
N LYS A 53 0.53 -45.41 7.21
CA LYS A 53 0.69 -44.51 8.34
C LYS A 53 -0.11 -43.27 7.96
N ALA A 54 -1.29 -43.12 8.55
CA ALA A 54 -2.14 -41.97 8.29
C ALA A 54 -1.29 -40.72 8.47
N THR A 55 -1.10 -39.97 7.39
CA THR A 55 -0.52 -38.63 7.48
C THR A 55 -1.36 -37.91 8.52
N PRO A 56 -0.78 -37.35 9.61
CA PRO A 56 -1.58 -36.64 10.57
C PRO A 56 -2.32 -35.56 9.79
N THR A 57 -3.65 -35.61 9.80
CA THR A 57 -4.48 -34.53 9.26
C THR A 57 -3.93 -33.25 9.90
N PRO A 58 -3.51 -32.24 9.12
CA PRO A 58 -2.98 -31.03 9.71
C PRO A 58 -4.06 -30.49 10.62
N VAL A 59 -3.82 -30.58 11.93
CA VAL A 59 -4.66 -29.91 12.93
C VAL A 59 -4.63 -28.45 12.49
N PRO A 60 -5.77 -27.81 12.22
CA PRO A 60 -5.77 -26.41 11.88
C PRO A 60 -5.16 -25.70 13.08
N VAL A 61 -3.92 -25.24 12.91
CA VAL A 61 -3.30 -24.31 13.85
C VAL A 61 -4.25 -23.12 13.83
N ALA A 62 -4.95 -22.89 14.94
CA ALA A 62 -5.80 -21.73 15.07
C ALA A 62 -4.90 -20.53 14.81
N ALA A 63 -5.08 -19.87 13.67
CA ALA A 63 -4.15 -18.87 13.23
C ALA A 63 -4.15 -17.74 14.26
N SER A 64 -3.01 -17.57 14.93
CA SER A 64 -2.81 -16.51 15.89
C SER A 64 -2.29 -15.29 15.14
N CYS A 65 -3.20 -14.53 14.52
CA CYS A 65 -2.88 -13.20 14.04
C CYS A 65 -2.61 -12.32 15.26
N SER A 66 -1.34 -12.15 15.62
CA SER A 66 -0.93 -11.20 16.66
C SER A 66 -0.74 -9.80 16.07
N GLY A 67 -1.10 -8.77 16.82
CA GLY A 67 -0.82 -7.38 16.44
C GLY A 67 -2.00 -6.69 15.74
N TRP A 68 -2.19 -6.96 14.45
CA TRP A 68 -3.22 -6.29 13.64
C TRP A 68 -4.63 -6.81 13.90
N THR A 69 -5.63 -5.93 13.75
CA THR A 69 -7.03 -6.35 13.59
C THR A 69 -7.35 -6.55 12.11
N TYR A 70 -8.28 -7.46 11.82
CA TYR A 70 -8.65 -7.86 10.45
C TYR A 70 -10.16 -7.75 10.28
N LEU A 71 -10.63 -7.35 9.10
CA LEU A 71 -12.05 -7.07 8.83
C LEU A 71 -12.98 -8.20 9.27
N ASN A 72 -12.67 -9.43 8.87
CA ASN A 72 -13.42 -10.65 9.19
C ASN A 72 -12.69 -11.53 10.24
N GLY A 73 -11.89 -10.91 11.10
CA GLY A 73 -11.01 -11.61 12.05
C GLY A 73 -9.89 -12.39 11.39
N CYS A 74 -9.11 -13.14 12.18
CA CYS A 74 -7.91 -13.82 11.67
C CYS A 74 -8.22 -14.91 10.63
N ALA A 75 -9.34 -15.63 10.77
CA ALA A 75 -9.80 -16.61 9.77
C ALA A 75 -10.40 -15.95 8.49
N GLY A 76 -10.42 -14.62 8.42
CA GLY A 76 -11.01 -13.85 7.33
C GLY A 76 -10.19 -13.80 6.03
N TYR A 77 -9.04 -14.48 5.98
CA TYR A 77 -8.16 -14.53 4.82
C TYR A 77 -7.41 -15.86 4.71
N ASN A 78 -6.86 -16.13 3.53
CA ASN A 78 -6.03 -17.30 3.27
C ASN A 78 -4.59 -17.02 3.73
N HIS A 79 -4.11 -17.69 4.77
CA HIS A 79 -2.76 -17.49 5.31
C HIS A 79 -1.61 -17.84 4.33
N THR A 80 -1.86 -18.61 3.26
CA THR A 80 -0.82 -18.88 2.25
C THR A 80 -0.66 -17.73 1.26
N SER A 81 -1.75 -17.11 0.81
CA SER A 81 -1.70 -16.05 -0.22
C SER A 81 -1.90 -14.62 0.31
N GLY A 82 -2.58 -14.45 1.44
CA GLY A 82 -3.04 -13.17 1.96
C GLY A 82 -4.37 -12.69 1.39
N ALA A 83 -4.96 -13.41 0.42
CA ALA A 83 -6.28 -13.07 -0.14
C ALA A 83 -7.40 -13.19 0.91
N PRO A 84 -8.31 -12.20 1.06
CA PRO A 84 -9.49 -12.34 1.91
C PRO A 84 -10.41 -13.48 1.46
N THR A 85 -11.06 -14.16 2.41
CA THR A 85 -11.97 -15.30 2.12
C THR A 85 -13.38 -14.87 1.74
N ILE A 86 -13.79 -13.65 2.11
CA ILE A 86 -15.12 -13.09 1.82
C ILE A 86 -14.95 -11.96 0.79
N MET A 87 -14.92 -12.39 -0.47
CA MET A 87 -14.91 -11.64 -1.74
C MET A 87 -16.29 -11.27 -2.29
N THR A 88 -16.51 -10.06 -2.82
CA THR A 88 -17.51 -9.79 -3.86
C THR A 88 -16.83 -9.33 -5.15
N ASN A 89 -17.46 -9.55 -6.31
CA ASN A 89 -16.94 -9.05 -7.58
C ASN A 89 -17.68 -7.76 -7.99
N MET A 90 -16.97 -6.64 -7.97
CA MET A 90 -17.42 -5.31 -8.38
C MET A 90 -16.89 -4.91 -9.77
N SER A 91 -16.28 -5.81 -10.54
CA SER A 91 -15.68 -5.47 -11.85
C SER A 91 -16.68 -4.88 -12.86
N ALA A 92 -17.95 -5.27 -12.78
CA ALA A 92 -19.03 -4.70 -13.60
C ALA A 92 -19.46 -3.27 -13.19
N ALA A 93 -19.09 -2.82 -11.98
CA ALA A 93 -19.31 -1.46 -11.50
C ALA A 93 -18.10 -0.54 -11.74
N ILE A 94 -16.99 -1.08 -12.27
CA ILE A 94 -15.80 -0.30 -12.61
C ILE A 94 -15.87 0.10 -14.10
N PRO A 95 -15.79 1.39 -14.43
CA PRO A 95 -15.76 1.85 -15.82
C PRO A 95 -14.57 1.25 -16.59
N SER A 96 -14.79 0.76 -17.81
CA SER A 96 -13.75 0.09 -18.61
C SER A 96 -12.57 0.99 -18.99
N ASN A 97 -12.76 2.32 -18.98
CA ASN A 97 -11.73 3.33 -19.20
C ASN A 97 -11.03 3.79 -17.91
N LEU A 98 -11.44 3.32 -16.72
CA LEU A 98 -10.96 3.85 -15.44
C LEU A 98 -9.44 3.72 -15.29
N LEU A 99 -8.88 2.55 -15.60
CA LEU A 99 -7.42 2.33 -15.52
C LEU A 99 -6.66 3.20 -16.53
N THR A 100 -7.20 3.45 -17.72
CA THR A 100 -6.59 4.38 -18.69
C THR A 100 -6.59 5.81 -18.19
N LEU A 101 -7.66 6.25 -17.52
CA LEU A 101 -7.73 7.57 -16.89
C LEU A 101 -6.73 7.69 -15.74
N ILE A 102 -6.66 6.68 -14.87
CA ILE A 102 -5.70 6.63 -13.76
C ILE A 102 -4.27 6.70 -14.29
N ASN A 103 -3.87 5.85 -15.23
CA ASN A 103 -2.52 5.82 -15.79
C ASN A 103 -2.17 7.12 -16.56
N SER A 104 -3.16 7.90 -17.02
CA SER A 104 -2.92 9.24 -17.61
C SER A 104 -2.66 10.34 -16.58
N ARG A 105 -3.00 10.10 -15.30
CA ARG A 105 -2.79 11.01 -14.16
C ARG A 105 -1.61 10.59 -13.30
N LEU A 106 -1.42 9.28 -13.11
CA LEU A 106 -0.41 8.61 -12.29
C LEU A 106 0.30 7.52 -13.12
N PRO A 107 1.19 7.89 -14.05
CA PRO A 107 1.93 6.93 -14.86
C PRO A 107 3.11 6.31 -14.09
N GLU A 108 3.24 5.00 -14.20
CA GLU A 108 4.33 4.16 -13.64
C GLU A 108 5.72 4.77 -13.77
N GLY A 109 6.48 4.79 -12.67
CA GLY A 109 7.85 5.28 -12.56
C GLY A 109 8.01 6.77 -12.87
N THR A 110 6.90 7.51 -12.98
CA THR A 110 6.86 8.92 -13.38
C THR A 110 6.21 9.74 -12.30
N GLY A 111 7.03 10.12 -11.31
CA GLY A 111 6.55 10.92 -10.18
C GLY A 111 5.80 12.17 -10.58
N ILE A 112 4.76 12.51 -9.82
CA ILE A 112 3.80 13.58 -10.13
C ILE A 112 4.47 14.96 -10.33
N GLY A 113 5.70 15.12 -9.83
CA GLY A 113 6.49 16.35 -9.91
C GLY A 113 6.23 17.31 -8.74
N ASN A 114 6.84 18.49 -8.81
CA ASN A 114 6.84 19.49 -7.74
C ASN A 114 6.15 20.81 -8.15
N ASN A 115 5.40 20.82 -9.26
CA ASN A 115 4.66 21.99 -9.70
C ASN A 115 3.37 22.19 -8.85
N PRO A 116 2.79 23.41 -8.80
CA PRO A 116 1.62 23.67 -7.95
C PRO A 116 0.39 22.80 -8.25
N ALA A 117 0.18 22.34 -9.49
CA ALA A 117 -0.96 21.49 -9.84
C ALA A 117 -0.76 20.04 -9.35
N ALA A 118 0.46 19.53 -9.44
CA ALA A 118 0.83 18.23 -8.86
C ALA A 118 0.77 18.25 -7.33
N LEU A 119 1.30 19.30 -6.70
CA LEU A 119 1.22 19.46 -5.24
C LEU A 119 -0.20 19.71 -4.74
N ALA A 120 -1.10 20.26 -5.56
CA ALA A 120 -2.52 20.35 -5.24
C ALA A 120 -3.23 18.98 -5.23
N MET A 121 -2.79 18.03 -6.07
CA MET A 121 -3.28 16.64 -6.03
C MET A 121 -2.84 15.88 -4.77
N LEU A 122 -1.78 16.34 -4.08
CA LEU A 122 -1.43 15.88 -2.74
C LEU A 122 -2.37 16.49 -1.70
N THR A 123 -3.63 16.06 -1.77
CA THR A 123 -4.72 16.44 -0.88
C THR A 123 -4.29 16.49 0.58
N ASP A 124 -4.76 17.51 1.31
CA ASP A 124 -4.63 17.55 2.75
C ASP A 124 -5.49 16.46 3.44
N ASP A 125 -5.48 16.42 4.76
CA ASP A 125 -6.27 15.44 5.53
C ASP A 125 -7.78 15.54 5.21
N ALA A 126 -8.29 16.67 4.67
CA ALA A 126 -9.68 16.84 4.28
C ALA A 126 -9.99 16.39 2.84
N GLY A 127 -8.98 16.31 1.96
CA GLY A 127 -9.12 15.73 0.62
C GLY A 127 -8.77 14.24 0.55
N ALA A 128 -7.94 13.71 1.46
CA ALA A 128 -7.43 12.33 1.41
C ALA A 128 -8.33 11.27 2.09
N ASN A 129 -9.45 11.65 2.70
CA ASN A 129 -10.32 10.75 3.49
C ASN A 129 -11.76 10.77 2.98
N LEU A 130 -12.50 9.66 3.14
CA LEU A 130 -13.93 9.60 2.82
C LEU A 130 -14.74 10.22 3.97
N PHE A 131 -15.51 11.27 3.69
CA PHE A 131 -16.40 11.93 4.65
C PHE A 131 -17.87 11.68 4.31
N LEU A 132 -18.67 11.32 5.33
CA LEU A 132 -20.09 11.00 5.15
C LEU A 132 -21.01 12.03 5.81
N LYS A 133 -22.00 12.50 5.04
CA LYS A 133 -23.08 13.41 5.49
C LYS A 133 -24.43 12.71 5.69
N ALA A 134 -24.53 11.44 5.30
CA ALA A 134 -25.66 10.54 5.56
C ALA A 134 -25.13 9.12 5.81
N SER A 135 -25.99 8.18 6.20
CA SER A 135 -25.57 6.78 6.34
C SER A 135 -25.40 6.11 4.98
N ALA A 136 -24.37 5.27 4.84
CA ALA A 136 -24.06 4.53 3.61
C ALA A 136 -23.30 3.23 3.90
N ASN A 137 -23.39 2.28 2.97
CA ASN A 137 -22.53 1.11 2.92
C ASN A 137 -21.28 1.41 2.11
N VAL A 138 -20.12 0.92 2.55
CA VAL A 138 -18.83 1.17 1.88
C VAL A 138 -18.17 -0.14 1.48
N LYS A 139 -17.80 -0.28 0.21
CA LYS A 139 -17.03 -1.42 -0.32
C LYS A 139 -15.74 -0.94 -0.94
N ILE A 140 -14.68 -1.72 -0.79
CA ILE A 140 -13.35 -1.41 -1.32
C ILE A 140 -12.94 -2.49 -2.32
N SER A 141 -12.67 -2.11 -3.56
CA SER A 141 -12.21 -3.03 -4.61
C SER A 141 -10.76 -2.76 -5.02
N TYR A 142 -9.99 -3.83 -5.23
CA TYR A 142 -8.70 -3.75 -5.93
C TYR A 142 -8.88 -3.18 -7.35
N LEU A 143 -8.04 -2.23 -7.75
CA LEU A 143 -7.94 -1.76 -9.14
C LEU A 143 -6.64 -2.26 -9.79
N THR A 144 -5.50 -1.83 -9.27
CA THR A 144 -4.17 -2.19 -9.75
C THR A 144 -3.11 -1.96 -8.66
N GLU A 145 -1.94 -2.54 -8.87
CA GLU A 145 -0.71 -2.37 -8.09
C GLU A 145 0.42 -2.08 -9.10
N GLY A 146 1.20 -1.02 -8.89
CA GLY A 146 2.50 -0.79 -9.56
C GLY A 146 3.70 -1.31 -8.75
N ALA A 147 3.49 -1.52 -7.44
CA ALA A 147 4.53 -1.81 -6.48
C ALA A 147 5.35 -3.08 -6.72
N GLY A 148 6.63 -3.03 -6.32
CA GLY A 148 7.46 -4.21 -6.08
C GLY A 148 7.33 -4.81 -4.67
N TYR A 149 6.60 -4.14 -3.76
CA TYR A 149 6.37 -4.56 -2.38
C TYR A 149 5.05 -5.32 -2.23
N GLU A 150 5.03 -6.31 -1.34
CA GLU A 150 3.81 -7.05 -1.03
C GLU A 150 3.02 -6.34 0.06
N ASN A 151 2.32 -5.29 -0.34
CA ASN A 151 1.65 -4.38 0.56
C ASN A 151 0.44 -5.00 1.25
N SER A 152 0.19 -4.57 2.49
CA SER A 152 -1.05 -4.88 3.20
C SER A 152 -1.89 -3.62 3.36
N VAL A 153 -3.16 -3.66 2.94
CA VAL A 153 -4.07 -2.50 3.00
C VAL A 153 -5.06 -2.66 4.14
N GLY A 154 -5.30 -1.57 4.86
CA GLY A 154 -6.27 -1.45 5.94
C GLY A 154 -7.09 -0.16 5.85
N PHE A 155 -8.06 -0.03 6.74
CA PHE A 155 -8.80 1.21 6.97
C PHE A 155 -8.93 1.49 8.46
N PHE A 156 -9.29 2.73 8.78
CA PHE A 156 -9.68 3.16 10.11
C PHE A 156 -10.87 4.13 10.04
N LYS A 157 -11.60 4.22 11.14
CA LYS A 157 -12.73 5.14 11.31
C LYS A 157 -12.41 6.18 12.37
N PHE A 158 -12.80 7.43 12.13
CA PHE A 158 -12.76 8.53 13.09
C PHE A 158 -13.98 9.44 12.90
N ASN A 159 -14.22 10.39 13.81
CA ASN A 159 -15.29 11.37 13.64
C ASN A 159 -14.80 12.51 12.73
N LYS A 160 -15.59 12.93 11.73
CA LYS A 160 -15.26 14.06 10.86
C LYS A 160 -14.91 15.33 11.64
N ALA A 161 -15.59 15.61 12.75
CA ALA A 161 -15.34 16.78 13.58
C ALA A 161 -13.97 16.74 14.31
N GLU A 162 -13.37 15.57 14.42
CA GLU A 162 -12.07 15.34 15.06
C GLU A 162 -10.91 15.34 14.04
N LEU A 163 -11.15 15.63 12.76
CA LEU A 163 -10.13 15.55 11.70
C LEU A 163 -8.81 16.24 12.07
N ALA A 164 -8.86 17.42 12.69
CA ALA A 164 -7.68 18.19 13.10
C ALA A 164 -7.09 17.78 14.48
N THR A 165 -7.84 17.05 15.30
CA THR A 165 -7.51 16.77 16.71
C THR A 165 -7.27 15.29 17.02
N VAL A 166 -7.71 14.37 16.16
CA VAL A 166 -7.52 12.93 16.35
C VAL A 166 -6.02 12.60 16.40
N ALA A 167 -5.63 11.81 17.41
CA ALA A 167 -4.25 11.41 17.64
C ALA A 167 -3.96 10.04 16.99
N LYS A 168 -2.72 9.84 16.52
CA LYS A 168 -2.29 8.56 15.90
C LYS A 168 -2.56 7.34 16.79
N THR A 169 -2.45 7.51 18.11
CA THR A 169 -2.71 6.47 19.12
C THR A 169 -4.18 6.13 19.35
N ALA A 170 -5.11 6.97 18.87
CA ALA A 170 -6.55 6.71 18.91
C ALA A 170 -7.05 5.97 17.66
N ILE A 171 -6.21 5.83 16.63
CA ILE A 171 -6.54 5.11 15.41
C ILE A 171 -6.46 3.61 15.63
N ALA A 172 -7.57 2.92 15.36
CA ALA A 172 -7.66 1.47 15.34
C ALA A 172 -7.72 0.99 13.88
N ASP A 173 -6.56 0.71 13.29
CA ASP A 173 -6.46 0.17 11.94
C ASP A 173 -6.99 -1.26 11.86
N LYS A 174 -7.66 -1.56 10.75
CA LYS A 174 -8.29 -2.84 10.42
C LYS A 174 -7.88 -3.25 9.02
N ILE A 175 -7.07 -4.31 8.93
CA ILE A 175 -6.58 -4.86 7.67
C ILE A 175 -7.74 -5.44 6.86
N ILE A 176 -7.80 -5.08 5.58
CA ILE A 176 -8.79 -5.52 4.60
C ILE A 176 -8.19 -6.40 3.51
N PHE A 177 -6.96 -6.11 3.09
CA PHE A 177 -6.19 -6.92 2.15
C PHE A 177 -4.82 -7.22 2.77
N PRO A 178 -4.64 -8.39 3.43
CA PRO A 178 -3.36 -8.79 4.02
C PRO A 178 -2.21 -8.89 3.01
N ASN A 179 -2.52 -9.29 1.78
CA ASN A 179 -1.64 -9.15 0.61
C ASN A 179 -2.46 -8.50 -0.50
N PHE A 180 -2.00 -7.37 -1.01
CA PHE A 180 -2.69 -6.61 -2.06
C PHE A 180 -2.33 -7.06 -3.48
N SER A 181 -1.32 -7.93 -3.64
CA SER A 181 -0.61 -7.99 -4.91
C SER A 181 -1.40 -8.55 -6.09
N SER A 182 -1.01 -8.10 -7.28
CA SER A 182 -1.62 -8.40 -8.58
C SER A 182 -1.68 -9.90 -8.95
N GLY A 183 -0.86 -10.74 -8.31
CA GLY A 183 -0.94 -12.21 -8.38
C GLY A 183 -1.87 -12.88 -7.36
N VAL A 184 -2.45 -12.10 -6.44
CA VAL A 184 -3.31 -12.52 -5.33
C VAL A 184 -4.73 -11.96 -5.48
N LEU A 185 -4.84 -10.70 -5.93
CA LEU A 185 -6.09 -10.01 -6.20
C LEU A 185 -6.29 -9.76 -7.70
N SER A 186 -7.54 -9.50 -8.11
CA SER A 186 -7.90 -9.18 -9.49
C SER A 186 -8.85 -8.00 -9.54
N LEU A 187 -8.83 -7.25 -10.66
CA LEU A 187 -9.66 -6.04 -10.87
C LEU A 187 -11.11 -6.26 -10.43
N GLY A 188 -11.57 -5.44 -9.48
CA GLY A 188 -12.93 -5.48 -8.97
C GLY A 188 -13.18 -6.48 -7.85
N GLN A 189 -12.24 -7.32 -7.44
CA GLN A 189 -12.38 -8.10 -6.20
C GLN A 189 -12.45 -7.14 -5.00
N ALA A 190 -13.52 -7.26 -4.22
CA ALA A 190 -13.92 -6.24 -3.27
C ALA A 190 -14.40 -6.79 -1.93
N VAL A 191 -13.95 -6.18 -0.84
CA VAL A 191 -14.47 -6.43 0.51
C VAL A 191 -15.58 -5.44 0.87
N ASP A 192 -16.46 -5.84 1.78
CA ASP A 192 -17.51 -4.99 2.34
C ASP A 192 -17.11 -4.52 3.74
N LEU A 193 -16.99 -3.19 3.92
CA LEU A 193 -16.64 -2.60 5.22
C LEU A 193 -17.85 -2.46 6.15
N GLY A 194 -19.06 -2.68 5.62
CA GLY A 194 -20.33 -2.50 6.32
C GLY A 194 -20.89 -1.08 6.22
N ASN A 195 -21.79 -0.78 7.15
CA ASN A 195 -22.52 0.49 7.21
C ASN A 195 -21.81 1.53 8.09
N PHE A 196 -21.78 2.75 7.61
CA PHE A 196 -21.29 3.95 8.29
C PHE A 196 -22.40 5.00 8.36
N VAL A 197 -22.31 5.94 9.29
CA VAL A 197 -23.34 6.94 9.58
C VAL A 197 -22.89 8.37 9.28
N ALA A 198 -23.83 9.31 9.23
CA ALA A 198 -23.51 10.73 9.10
C ALA A 198 -22.53 11.20 10.18
N GLY A 199 -21.48 11.92 9.78
CA GLY A 199 -20.40 12.37 10.67
C GLY A 199 -19.24 11.39 10.79
N ASP A 200 -19.35 10.17 10.26
CA ASP A 200 -18.21 9.28 10.11
C ASP A 200 -17.22 9.80 9.06
N ALA A 201 -15.95 9.60 9.34
CA ALA A 201 -14.86 9.70 8.39
C ALA A 201 -14.09 8.37 8.32
N ILE A 202 -13.74 7.95 7.11
CA ILE A 202 -13.01 6.72 6.85
C ILE A 202 -11.67 7.09 6.21
N GLY A 203 -10.60 6.75 6.91
CA GLY A 203 -9.24 6.83 6.39
C GLY A 203 -8.67 5.46 6.06
N PHE A 204 -7.60 5.44 5.30
CA PHE A 204 -6.96 4.22 4.81
C PHE A 204 -5.51 4.16 5.25
N THR A 205 -4.99 2.94 5.38
CA THR A 205 -3.59 2.70 5.70
C THR A 205 -3.01 1.64 4.78
N ILE A 206 -1.72 1.75 4.50
CA ILE A 206 -0.91 0.68 3.95
C ILE A 206 0.23 0.36 4.91
N VAL A 207 0.57 -0.92 4.99
CA VAL A 207 1.80 -1.43 5.61
C VAL A 207 2.72 -1.79 4.44
N GLY A 208 3.74 -0.96 4.21
CA GLY A 208 4.68 -1.11 3.11
C GLY A 208 5.44 -2.43 3.22
N ASN A 209 5.39 -3.26 2.17
CA ASN A 209 5.93 -4.63 2.18
C ASN A 209 5.40 -5.46 3.37
N GLY A 210 4.13 -5.27 3.74
CA GLY A 210 3.52 -5.79 4.96
C GLY A 210 3.26 -7.29 4.98
N TRP A 211 3.12 -7.98 3.85
CA TRP A 211 2.77 -9.39 3.83
C TRP A 211 3.95 -10.32 4.18
N GLN A 212 3.80 -11.12 5.24
CA GLN A 212 4.76 -12.18 5.57
C GLN A 212 4.28 -13.54 5.04
N LYS A 213 4.76 -13.94 3.85
CA LYS A 213 4.53 -15.29 3.30
C LYS A 213 4.95 -16.39 4.28
N VAL A 214 4.18 -17.47 4.31
CA VAL A 214 4.62 -18.71 4.95
C VAL A 214 5.83 -19.28 4.22
N VAL A 215 6.99 -19.30 4.89
CA VAL A 215 8.20 -19.98 4.41
C VAL A 215 8.59 -21.11 5.35
N GLY A 216 8.91 -22.28 4.78
CA GLY A 216 9.37 -23.44 5.52
C GLY A 216 10.84 -23.27 5.93
N GLY A 217 11.10 -22.67 7.08
CA GLY A 217 12.46 -22.42 7.58
C GLY A 217 12.50 -22.00 9.04
N ALA A 218 13.70 -21.63 9.53
CA ALA A 218 13.93 -21.29 10.94
C ALA A 218 13.31 -19.94 11.40
N GLY A 219 12.69 -19.19 10.49
CA GLY A 219 11.73 -18.13 10.81
C GLY A 219 10.33 -18.60 10.41
N THR A 220 9.53 -19.03 11.38
CA THR A 220 8.18 -19.57 11.13
C THR A 220 7.19 -18.43 10.87
N HIS A 221 7.21 -17.86 9.66
CA HIS A 221 6.18 -16.91 9.23
C HIS A 221 4.84 -17.65 9.10
N THR A 222 3.82 -17.16 9.80
CA THR A 222 2.51 -17.81 9.93
C THR A 222 1.51 -17.42 8.85
N GLY A 223 1.91 -16.57 7.89
CA GLY A 223 0.99 -16.02 6.90
C GLY A 223 0.14 -14.92 7.49
N GLN A 224 0.77 -13.77 7.77
CA GLN A 224 0.15 -12.64 8.45
C GLN A 224 0.79 -11.32 8.02
N VAL A 225 0.13 -10.20 8.35
CA VAL A 225 0.72 -8.86 8.18
C VAL A 225 1.79 -8.62 9.24
N ASP A 226 2.97 -8.19 8.82
CA ASP A 226 4.06 -7.71 9.64
C ASP A 226 3.60 -6.50 10.46
N LEU A 227 3.97 -6.42 11.74
CA LEU A 227 3.73 -5.22 12.53
C LEU A 227 4.46 -3.99 11.96
N LYS A 228 5.64 -4.22 11.35
CA LYS A 228 6.61 -3.22 10.89
C LYS A 228 7.01 -2.19 11.95
N ASP A 229 8.09 -1.47 11.66
CA ASP A 229 8.35 -0.19 12.33
C ASP A 229 7.34 0.85 11.84
N ALA A 230 6.98 1.81 12.70
CA ALA A 230 6.06 2.89 12.36
C ALA A 230 6.53 3.79 11.19
N GLY A 231 7.79 3.63 10.75
CA GLY A 231 8.38 4.24 9.57
C GLY A 231 7.97 3.64 8.22
N LYS A 232 7.20 2.54 8.22
CA LYS A 232 6.74 1.81 7.01
C LYS A 232 5.21 1.63 6.98
N ILE A 233 4.49 2.47 7.70
CA ILE A 233 3.03 2.41 7.83
C ILE A 233 2.45 3.77 7.49
N PHE A 234 1.90 3.89 6.29
CA PHE A 234 1.42 5.13 5.70
C PHE A 234 -0.10 5.21 5.79
N ARG A 235 -0.64 6.42 5.96
CA ARG A 235 -2.06 6.71 6.18
C ARG A 235 -2.50 7.94 5.39
N THR A 236 -3.80 7.99 5.10
CA THR A 236 -4.49 9.15 4.52
C THR A 236 -4.51 10.39 5.41
N ILE A 237 -4.21 10.25 6.71
CA ILE A 237 -3.95 11.39 7.60
C ILE A 237 -2.43 11.61 7.62
N LYS A 238 -1.97 12.62 6.89
CA LYS A 238 -0.56 12.82 6.54
C LYS A 238 0.33 13.07 7.76
N ARG A 239 -0.19 13.78 8.76
CA ARG A 239 0.49 14.01 10.05
C ARG A 239 0.71 12.75 10.89
N PHE A 240 0.21 11.59 10.46
CA PHE A 240 0.51 10.30 11.09
C PHE A 240 1.64 9.54 10.39
N ASN A 241 2.12 10.03 9.25
CA ASN A 241 3.21 9.41 8.47
C ASN A 241 4.57 9.83 9.07
N PRO A 242 5.64 9.07 8.81
CA PRO A 242 6.92 9.23 9.52
C PRO A 242 7.76 10.43 9.06
N GLU A 243 7.50 10.99 7.89
CA GLU A 243 8.15 12.18 7.35
C GLU A 243 7.79 13.44 8.17
N PRO A 244 8.72 14.38 8.37
CA PRO A 244 8.47 15.61 9.10
C PRO A 244 7.73 16.62 8.21
N THR A 245 6.64 17.19 8.71
CA THR A 245 5.87 18.22 8.00
C THR A 245 6.73 19.41 7.57
N ASN A 246 6.73 19.68 6.27
CA ASN A 246 7.42 20.81 5.64
C ASN A 246 6.78 21.14 4.28
N ASN A 247 7.26 22.20 3.62
CA ASN A 247 6.69 22.71 2.36
C ASN A 247 6.71 21.70 1.19
N ASN A 248 7.51 20.64 1.25
CA ASN A 248 7.53 19.60 0.21
C ASN A 248 6.41 18.55 0.38
N ASN A 249 5.64 18.60 1.48
CA ASN A 249 4.49 17.71 1.74
C ASN A 249 4.84 16.22 1.56
N MET A 250 6.04 15.81 2.00
CA MET A 250 6.55 14.44 1.83
C MET A 250 5.81 13.42 2.70
N GLU A 251 5.14 13.90 3.75
CA GLU A 251 4.28 13.08 4.60
C GLU A 251 2.92 12.73 3.96
N ALA A 252 2.59 13.27 2.79
CA ALA A 252 1.42 12.86 2.03
C ALA A 252 1.74 11.63 1.18
N HIS A 253 1.06 10.51 1.41
CA HIS A 253 1.24 9.24 0.68
C HIS A 253 0.04 8.87 -0.19
N THR A 254 -0.89 9.80 -0.39
CA THR A 254 -2.18 9.49 -1.01
C THR A 254 -2.69 10.60 -1.91
N ILE A 255 -3.32 10.19 -3.01
CA ILE A 255 -4.11 11.03 -3.91
C ILE A 255 -5.51 10.41 -4.00
N LEU A 256 -6.55 11.19 -3.69
CA LEU A 256 -7.95 10.74 -3.74
C LEU A 256 -8.71 11.48 -4.84
N PHE A 257 -9.08 10.76 -5.89
CA PHE A 257 -9.95 11.29 -6.93
C PHE A 257 -11.40 10.85 -6.73
N ALA A 258 -12.36 11.75 -6.95
CA ALA A 258 -13.76 11.40 -7.15
C ALA A 258 -14.08 11.26 -8.64
N TYR A 259 -15.00 10.34 -8.95
CA TYR A 259 -15.62 10.24 -10.27
C TYR A 259 -17.16 10.15 -10.10
N PRO A 260 -17.82 11.28 -9.81
CA PRO A 260 -19.22 11.30 -9.37
C PRO A 260 -20.22 10.73 -10.38
N GLU A 261 -19.96 10.87 -11.68
CA GLU A 261 -20.77 10.31 -12.76
C GLU A 261 -20.81 8.77 -12.72
N GLN A 262 -19.79 8.15 -12.13
CA GLN A 262 -19.64 6.71 -11.97
C GLN A 262 -19.78 6.26 -10.51
N GLN A 263 -20.14 7.17 -9.61
CA GLN A 263 -20.40 6.93 -8.18
C GLN A 263 -19.25 6.18 -7.44
N ILE A 264 -18.02 6.50 -7.82
CA ILE A 264 -16.81 5.83 -7.32
C ILE A 264 -15.75 6.88 -6.93
N MET A 265 -14.95 6.59 -5.92
CA MET A 265 -13.70 7.31 -5.67
C MET A 265 -12.51 6.37 -5.91
N VAL A 266 -11.39 6.92 -6.35
CA VAL A 266 -10.13 6.20 -6.57
C VAL A 266 -9.12 6.75 -5.57
N LEU A 267 -8.68 5.91 -4.64
CA LEU A 267 -7.58 6.23 -3.73
C LEU A 267 -6.32 5.52 -4.23
N ALA A 268 -5.31 6.33 -4.49
CA ALA A 268 -4.00 5.94 -4.99
C ALA A 268 -2.95 6.23 -3.90
N PHE A 269 -1.99 5.33 -3.70
CA PHE A 269 -0.98 5.38 -2.64
C PHE A 269 0.44 5.30 -3.20
N GLU A 270 1.37 5.93 -2.47
CA GLU A 270 2.82 5.69 -2.53
C GLU A 270 3.24 4.85 -1.32
N ASP A 271 3.93 3.72 -1.54
CA ASP A 271 4.26 2.72 -0.52
C ASP A 271 5.63 2.87 0.15
N LEU A 272 6.50 3.71 -0.42
CA LEU A 272 7.83 3.97 0.09
C LEU A 272 7.87 5.28 0.91
N ASN A 273 8.76 5.33 1.92
CA ASN A 273 9.13 6.58 2.56
C ASN A 273 9.69 7.54 1.50
N ARG A 274 9.03 8.69 1.35
CA ARG A 274 9.25 9.64 0.25
C ARG A 274 10.48 10.52 0.47
N GLN A 275 10.92 10.67 1.73
CA GLN A 275 12.03 11.54 2.09
C GLN A 275 13.38 10.80 2.15
N ASN A 276 13.41 9.61 2.74
CA ASN A 276 14.65 8.91 3.04
C ASN A 276 14.55 7.40 2.77
N LYS A 277 15.18 6.99 1.67
CA LYS A 277 15.25 5.58 1.26
C LYS A 277 15.81 4.63 2.31
N THR A 278 16.63 5.07 3.28
CA THR A 278 17.13 4.15 4.32
C THR A 278 16.05 3.67 5.29
N ASN A 279 14.87 4.30 5.27
CA ASN A 279 13.69 3.85 6.02
C ASN A 279 12.96 2.70 5.31
N ASN A 280 13.23 2.49 4.02
CA ASN A 280 12.57 1.50 3.16
C ASN A 280 13.30 0.15 3.20
N ASP A 281 12.54 -0.94 3.07
CA ASP A 281 13.12 -2.28 2.87
C ASP A 281 13.97 -2.28 1.59
N PHE A 282 15.14 -2.92 1.64
CA PHE A 282 16.15 -2.92 0.56
C PHE A 282 16.71 -1.53 0.17
N SER A 283 16.37 -0.48 0.92
CA SER A 283 16.77 0.91 0.64
C SER A 283 16.34 1.45 -0.75
N TYR A 284 15.14 1.06 -1.20
CA TYR A 284 14.53 1.60 -2.42
C TYR A 284 14.15 3.08 -2.26
N THR A 285 14.31 3.84 -3.35
CA THR A 285 13.91 5.24 -3.43
C THR A 285 12.49 5.29 -3.97
N SER A 286 11.61 6.01 -3.27
CA SER A 286 10.29 6.44 -3.76
C SER A 286 10.41 7.15 -5.11
N ASP A 287 9.66 6.75 -6.12
CA ASP A 287 9.58 7.45 -7.41
C ASP A 287 8.45 8.49 -7.46
N ASN A 288 7.58 8.54 -6.44
CA ASN A 288 6.57 9.58 -6.19
C ASN A 288 5.43 9.59 -7.21
N ASP A 289 5.08 8.44 -7.80
CA ASP A 289 4.01 8.33 -8.80
C ASP A 289 2.63 8.01 -8.21
N PHE A 290 2.58 7.55 -6.95
CA PHE A 290 1.38 7.20 -6.18
C PHE A 290 0.52 6.09 -6.79
N ASN A 291 1.09 5.21 -7.62
CA ASN A 291 0.36 4.14 -8.28
C ASN A 291 0.55 2.75 -7.61
N ASP A 292 1.43 2.66 -6.60
CA ASP A 292 1.82 1.44 -5.89
C ASP A 292 0.62 0.58 -5.46
N VAL A 293 -0.37 1.22 -4.85
CA VAL A 293 -1.61 0.60 -4.37
C VAL A 293 -2.78 1.48 -4.79
N ILE A 294 -3.64 0.98 -5.69
CA ILE A 294 -4.83 1.69 -6.14
C ILE A 294 -6.10 0.91 -5.82
N ILE A 295 -6.97 1.52 -5.02
CA ILE A 295 -8.29 1.00 -4.67
C ILE A 295 -9.41 1.88 -5.20
N ALA A 296 -10.55 1.25 -5.49
CA ALA A 296 -11.81 1.92 -5.72
C ALA A 296 -12.70 1.83 -4.47
N ILE A 297 -13.25 2.97 -4.08
CA ILE A 297 -14.17 3.14 -2.96
C ILE A 297 -15.58 3.31 -3.53
N HIS A 298 -16.43 2.34 -3.25
CA HIS A 298 -17.85 2.33 -3.64
C HIS A 298 -18.68 2.73 -2.43
N VAL A 299 -19.55 3.73 -2.58
CA VAL A 299 -20.40 4.25 -1.49
C VAL A 299 -21.86 4.22 -1.92
N ASP A 300 -22.69 3.49 -1.18
CA ASP A 300 -24.12 3.33 -1.46
C ASP A 300 -24.99 3.83 -0.29
N PRO A 301 -25.79 4.90 -0.46
CA PRO A 301 -25.94 5.70 -1.68
C PRO A 301 -24.82 6.74 -1.83
N TRP A 302 -24.41 7.04 -3.07
CA TRP A 302 -23.39 8.08 -3.36
C TRP A 302 -23.76 9.46 -2.81
N SER A 303 -25.06 9.76 -2.69
CA SER A 303 -25.55 11.02 -2.09
C SER A 303 -25.14 11.21 -0.63
N ALA A 304 -24.64 10.17 0.06
CA ALA A 304 -24.06 10.25 1.39
C ALA A 304 -22.63 10.78 1.43
N VAL A 305 -21.90 10.81 0.30
CA VAL A 305 -20.53 11.35 0.23
C VAL A 305 -20.56 12.87 0.34
N ASP A 306 -19.73 13.43 1.21
CA ASP A 306 -19.47 14.86 1.25
C ASP A 306 -18.34 15.24 0.29
N CYS A 307 -18.71 15.52 -0.97
CA CYS A 307 -17.79 15.68 -2.09
C CYS A 307 -17.81 17.08 -2.71
N ALA A 308 -18.12 18.12 -1.90
CA ALA A 308 -18.25 19.49 -2.39
C ALA A 308 -16.94 20.07 -2.97
N ASN A 309 -15.79 19.62 -2.44
CA ASN A 309 -14.45 20.06 -2.83
C ASN A 309 -13.53 18.87 -3.17
N CYS A 310 -14.08 17.75 -3.68
CA CYS A 310 -13.25 16.62 -4.12
C CYS A 310 -12.45 16.98 -5.37
N ASP A 311 -11.21 16.47 -5.47
CA ASP A 311 -10.49 16.47 -6.73
C ASP A 311 -11.13 15.47 -7.71
N LEU A 312 -11.35 15.91 -8.96
CA LEU A 312 -12.01 15.08 -9.97
C LEU A 312 -10.98 14.27 -10.78
N LEU A 313 -11.26 12.98 -10.99
CA LEU A 313 -10.45 12.10 -11.82
C LEU A 313 -10.42 12.59 -13.28
N VAL A 314 -11.58 12.99 -13.78
CA VAL A 314 -11.74 13.67 -15.05
C VAL A 314 -11.97 15.15 -14.73
N PRO A 315 -11.04 16.06 -15.07
CA PRO A 315 -11.26 17.49 -14.88
C PRO A 315 -12.51 17.93 -15.65
N THR A 316 -13.38 18.71 -15.02
CA THR A 316 -14.48 19.39 -15.73
C THR A 316 -13.88 20.13 -16.92
N PRO A 317 -14.40 19.96 -18.15
CA PRO A 317 -13.88 20.68 -19.30
C PRO A 317 -13.96 22.18 -19.03
N THR A 318 -12.82 22.86 -19.05
CA THR A 318 -12.75 24.32 -18.94
C THR A 318 -13.76 24.91 -19.95
N PRO A 319 -14.67 25.80 -19.53
CA PRO A 319 -15.62 26.41 -20.45
C PRO A 319 -14.85 26.99 -21.65
N ALA A 320 -15.12 26.47 -22.84
CA ALA A 320 -14.52 27.01 -24.05
C ALA A 320 -14.83 28.51 -24.09
N PRO A 321 -13.82 29.39 -24.34
CA PRO A 321 -14.06 30.82 -24.39
C PRO A 321 -15.19 31.09 -25.40
N ALA A 322 -16.21 31.81 -24.95
CA ALA A 322 -17.43 32.01 -25.73
C ALA A 322 -17.08 32.50 -27.15
N PRO A 323 -17.59 31.86 -28.22
CA PRO A 323 -17.27 32.27 -29.59
C PRO A 323 -17.70 33.72 -29.82
N GLY A 324 -16.73 34.63 -29.91
CA GLY A 324 -16.97 36.07 -30.06
C GLY A 324 -16.34 36.99 -29.01
N ALA A 325 -15.66 36.45 -27.99
CA ALA A 325 -14.79 37.28 -27.14
C ALA A 325 -13.53 37.72 -27.92
N THR A 326 -13.64 38.84 -28.64
CA THR A 326 -12.47 39.54 -29.22
C THR A 326 -11.44 39.76 -28.10
N PRO A 327 -10.16 39.39 -28.28
CA PRO A 327 -9.16 39.62 -27.25
C PRO A 327 -9.02 41.12 -27.01
N THR A 328 -9.46 41.58 -25.84
CA THR A 328 -9.13 42.93 -25.36
C THR A 328 -7.62 43.05 -25.38
N PRO A 329 -7.03 44.01 -26.12
CA PRO A 329 -5.58 44.15 -26.17
C PRO A 329 -5.09 44.41 -24.74
N VAL A 330 -4.19 43.54 -24.28
CA VAL A 330 -3.52 43.70 -22.98
C VAL A 330 -2.83 45.06 -23.01
N ALA A 331 -3.25 45.96 -22.13
CA ALA A 331 -2.66 47.29 -22.05
C ALA A 331 -1.17 47.16 -21.72
N THR A 332 -0.31 47.52 -22.67
CA THR A 332 1.13 47.57 -22.46
C THR A 332 1.41 48.49 -21.28
N LEU A 333 1.94 47.94 -20.19
CA LEU A 333 2.27 48.72 -19.01
C LEU A 333 3.34 49.75 -19.38
N VAL A 334 2.94 51.03 -19.36
CA VAL A 334 3.88 52.15 -19.52
C VAL A 334 4.79 52.15 -18.31
N PRO A 335 6.13 52.09 -18.48
CA PRO A 335 7.04 52.11 -17.34
C PRO A 335 6.96 53.47 -16.62
N THR A 336 6.71 53.42 -15.31
CA THR A 336 6.68 54.58 -14.42
C THR A 336 8.03 55.31 -14.47
N PRO A 337 8.06 56.66 -14.64
CA PRO A 337 9.32 57.39 -14.65
C PRO A 337 10.01 57.34 -13.29
N THR A 338 11.29 56.97 -13.29
CA THR A 338 12.16 56.92 -12.11
C THR A 338 12.24 58.29 -11.43
N ALA A 339 11.98 58.34 -10.12
CA ALA A 339 12.07 59.57 -9.34
C ALA A 339 13.53 60.01 -9.17
N THR A 340 13.82 61.28 -9.47
CA THR A 340 15.13 61.90 -9.27
C THR A 340 15.45 62.04 -7.77
N PRO A 341 16.63 61.61 -7.28
CA PRO A 341 16.98 61.74 -5.86
C PRO A 341 17.12 63.19 -5.43
N VAL A 342 16.46 63.56 -4.32
CA VAL A 342 16.66 64.84 -3.63
C VAL A 342 17.89 64.72 -2.71
N PRO A 343 18.90 65.60 -2.79
CA PRO A 343 20.06 65.54 -1.91
C PRO A 343 19.70 65.99 -0.49
N LEU A 344 19.89 65.11 0.49
CA LEU A 344 19.78 65.46 1.90
C LEU A 344 20.98 66.29 2.33
N LYS A 345 20.72 67.51 2.83
CA LYS A 345 21.71 68.37 3.48
C LYS A 345 21.96 67.84 4.89
N GLY A 346 23.18 67.38 5.17
CA GLY A 346 23.46 66.55 6.34
C GLY A 346 23.78 67.29 7.64
N GLU A 347 23.90 66.50 8.71
CA GLU A 347 24.61 66.81 9.95
C GLU A 347 25.55 65.65 10.33
N SER A 348 26.52 65.91 11.19
CA SER A 348 27.82 65.23 11.23
C SER A 348 27.96 64.07 12.22
N GLY A 349 28.60 62.98 11.79
CA GLY A 349 29.15 61.91 12.65
C GLY A 349 30.16 61.04 11.88
N PRO A 350 31.32 60.65 12.46
CA PRO A 350 32.39 59.95 11.73
C PRO A 350 32.33 58.41 11.83
N ILE A 351 33.18 57.77 11.00
CA ILE A 351 33.52 56.32 10.94
C ILE A 351 32.43 55.45 10.24
N SER A 352 32.68 54.72 9.14
CA SER A 352 33.85 54.59 8.24
C SER A 352 33.42 54.07 6.83
N TRP A 353 34.37 53.66 5.97
CA TRP A 353 34.12 53.12 4.61
C TRP A 353 34.77 51.74 4.38
N ARG A 354 34.06 50.86 3.65
CA ARG A 354 34.44 50.16 2.38
C ARG A 354 33.44 49.02 2.11
N GLU A 355 32.66 49.05 1.04
CA GLU A 355 32.96 48.56 -0.34
C GLU A 355 32.95 47.01 -0.45
N VAL A 356 32.42 46.34 -1.49
CA VAL A 356 32.02 46.81 -2.84
C VAL A 356 30.96 45.92 -3.54
N THR A 357 30.13 46.58 -4.38
CA THR A 357 29.25 46.16 -5.51
C THR A 357 28.93 44.69 -5.87
N THR A 358 27.66 44.47 -6.21
CA THR A 358 27.17 43.55 -7.27
C THR A 358 27.14 44.24 -8.66
N PRO A 359 27.47 43.55 -9.77
CA PRO A 359 27.24 44.04 -11.14
C PRO A 359 25.95 43.48 -11.80
N THR A 360 25.55 44.13 -12.90
CA THR A 360 24.19 44.15 -13.48
C THR A 360 23.97 43.21 -14.68
N GLU A 361 22.71 42.91 -15.00
CA GLU A 361 22.26 42.35 -16.29
C GLU A 361 22.70 43.18 -17.51
N VAL A 362 22.79 42.51 -18.67
CA VAL A 362 22.76 43.14 -20.00
C VAL A 362 21.68 42.47 -20.84
N THR A 363 20.66 43.24 -21.23
CA THR A 363 19.64 42.83 -22.19
C THR A 363 20.08 43.18 -23.62
N GLY A 364 19.75 42.32 -24.60
CA GLY A 364 20.04 42.52 -26.01
C GLY A 364 18.89 42.02 -26.89
N THR A 365 18.26 42.93 -27.61
CA THR A 365 17.03 42.72 -28.40
C THR A 365 17.26 42.03 -29.74
N THR A 366 16.32 41.18 -30.18
CA THR A 366 16.19 40.74 -31.58
C THR A 366 15.14 41.58 -32.31
N THR A 367 15.42 41.92 -33.57
CA THR A 367 14.53 42.68 -34.47
C THR A 367 13.89 41.77 -35.52
N ASN A 368 12.69 42.16 -35.97
CA ASN A 368 11.94 41.48 -37.04
C ASN A 368 12.64 41.58 -38.41
N GLY A 369 12.41 40.60 -39.29
CA GLY A 369 12.72 40.73 -40.73
C GLY A 369 12.62 39.41 -41.50
N GLY A 370 11.52 39.21 -42.24
CA GLY A 370 11.19 37.97 -42.94
C GLY A 370 11.95 37.68 -44.24
N GLY A 371 11.42 36.74 -45.02
CA GLY A 371 11.86 36.45 -46.39
C GLY A 371 12.05 34.95 -46.66
N ALA A 372 11.39 34.44 -47.68
CA ALA A 372 11.51 33.04 -48.11
C ALA A 372 12.76 32.83 -49.01
N THR A 373 13.29 31.61 -49.04
CA THR A 373 13.43 30.80 -50.29
C THR A 373 13.98 29.39 -50.01
N VAL A 374 13.65 28.48 -50.93
CA VAL A 374 14.00 27.04 -51.05
C VAL A 374 15.30 26.95 -51.90
N PRO A 375 16.26 26.01 -51.67
CA PRO A 375 16.11 24.56 -51.88
C PRO A 375 15.93 23.71 -50.62
#